data_AF-A0ABC8JP85-F1
#
_entry.id   AF-A0ABC8JP85-F1
#
_cell.length_a   1.000
_cell.length_b   1.000
_cell.length_c   1.000
_cell.angle_alpha   90.00
_cell.angle_beta   90.00
_cell.angle_gamma   90.00
#
_symmetry.space_group_name_H-M   'P 1'
#
loop_
_entity.id
_entity.type
_entity.pdbx_description
1 polymer ?
#
loop_
_entity_poly.entity_id
_entity_poly.type
_entity_poly.pdbx_seq_one_letter_code
_entity_poly.pdbx_strand_id
1 'polypeptide(L)' 'MYQMIPLMMEKMKDELGFHYYCVKCKVKNPKLMPRYKFHLAVLDNTGNAKFLLFDNLDSSYFIALAMS' A
#
# COMPACT_ATOMS: atom_id res chain seq x y z
N MET A 1 14.02 1.18 3.35
CA MET A 1 13.48 1.61 2.04
C MET A 1 12.00 1.28 2.02
N TYR A 2 11.14 2.24 2.34
CA TYR A 2 9.69 2.02 2.37
C TYR A 2 9.19 1.90 0.94
N GLN A 3 8.72 0.71 0.55
CA GLN A 3 8.17 0.51 -0.78
C GLN A 3 6.71 0.94 -0.79
N MET A 4 6.46 2.16 -1.26
CA MET A 4 5.12 2.65 -1.59
C MET A 4 4.64 1.88 -2.82
N ILE A 5 4.05 0.71 -2.61
CA ILE A 5 3.42 -0.06 -3.69
C ILE A 5 2.00 0.49 -3.82
N PRO A 6 1.63 1.11 -4.95
CA PRO A 6 0.23 1.39 -5.22
C PRO A 6 -0.50 0.04 -5.27
N LEU A 7 -1.30 -0.25 -4.25
CA LEU A 7 -2.13 -1.44 -4.22
C LEU A 7 -3.01 -1.42 -5.49
N MET A 8 -2.94 -2.50 -6.28
CA MET A 8 -3.73 -2.73 -7.50
C MET A 8 -3.32 -1.97 -8.79
N MET A 9 -2.06 -1.53 -8.90
CA MET A 9 -1.52 -1.01 -10.18
C MET A 9 -0.47 -1.95 -10.75
N GLU A 10 -0.58 -2.26 -12.04
CA GLU A 10 0.52 -2.85 -12.81
C GLU A 10 1.33 -1.73 -13.44
N LYS A 11 2.65 -1.75 -13.21
CA LYS A 11 3.58 -0.80 -13.82
C LYS A 11 3.97 -1.34 -15.20
N MET A 12 3.51 -0.67 -16.25
CA MET A 12 3.87 -0.96 -17.64
C MET A 12 4.95 0.02 -18.10
N LYS A 13 5.86 -0.43 -18.96
CA LYS A 13 6.93 0.38 -19.53
C LYS A 13 6.80 0.33 -21.05
N ASP A 14 6.45 1.47 -21.64
CA ASP A 14 6.35 1.64 -23.09
C ASP A 14 7.42 2.64 -23.58
N GLU A 15 7.51 2.88 -24.88
CA GLU A 15 8.45 3.85 -25.48
C GLU A 15 8.26 5.29 -24.94
N LEU A 16 7.07 5.60 -24.41
CA LEU A 16 6.75 6.89 -23.78
C LEU A 16 7.00 6.96 -22.26
N GLY A 17 7.49 5.88 -21.63
CA GLY A 17 7.88 5.87 -20.21
C GLY A 17 7.08 4.89 -19.34
N PHE A 18 7.00 5.19 -18.04
CA PHE A 18 6.31 4.35 -17.06
C PHE A 18 4.83 4.75 -16.93
N HIS A 19 3.95 3.81 -17.26
CA HIS A 19 2.51 3.97 -17.16
C HIS A 19 1.97 3.01 -16.10
N TYR A 20 0.93 3.44 -15.39
CA TYR A 20 0.23 2.58 -14.43
C TYR A 20 -1.11 2.16 -15.01
N TYR A 21 -1.37 0.86 -15.01
CA TYR A 21 -2.66 0.33 -15.43
C TYR A 21 -3.40 -0.26 -14.23
N CYS A 22 -4.64 0.17 -14.03
CA CYS A 22 -5.53 -0.44 -13.06
C CYS A 22 -6.32 -1.56 -13.74
N VAL A 23 -6.02 -2.81 -13.44
CA VAL A 23 -6.77 -3.96 -13.95
C VAL A 23 -8.22 -3.91 -13.48
N LYS A 24 -8.45 -3.49 -12.23
CA LYS A 24 -9.79 -3.45 -11.63
C LYS A 24 -10.70 -2.38 -12.26
N CYS A 25 -10.15 -1.18 -12.50
CA CYS A 25 -10.90 -0.08 -13.10
C CYS A 25 -10.86 -0.10 -14.64
N LYS A 26 -9.98 -0.91 -15.24
CA LYS A 26 -9.66 -0.92 -16.68
C LYS A 26 -9.21 0.46 -17.21
N VAL A 27 -8.55 1.26 -16.37
CA VAL A 27 -8.10 2.62 -16.69
C VAL A 27 -6.58 2.67 -16.82
N LYS A 28 -6.10 3.32 -17.89
CA LYS A 28 -4.69 3.67 -18.09
C LYS A 28 -4.37 4.99 -17.38
N ASN A 29 -3.22 5.06 -16.71
CA ASN A 29 -2.78 6.21 -15.91
C ASN A 29 -3.87 6.79 -14.99
N PRO A 30 -4.48 5.96 -14.12
CA PRO A 30 -5.41 6.48 -13.13
C PRO A 30 -4.67 7.41 -12.16
N LYS A 31 -5.41 8.33 -11.52
CA LYS A 31 -4.85 9.21 -10.50
C LYS A 31 -4.24 8.35 -9.38
N LEU A 32 -2.92 8.42 -9.23
CA LEU A 32 -2.20 7.70 -8.19
C LEU A 32 -2.56 8.32 -6.84
N MET A 33 -3.20 7.53 -5.98
CA MET A 33 -3.34 7.84 -4.57
C MET A 33 -2.36 6.91 -3.84
N PRO A 34 -1.20 7.42 -3.38
CA PRO A 34 -0.24 6.60 -2.66
C PRO A 34 -0.91 6.04 -1.41
N ARG A 35 -1.07 4.72 -1.36
CA ARG A 35 -1.58 4.03 -0.18
C ARG A 35 -0.43 3.36 0.54
N TYR A 36 -0.40 3.54 1.84
CA TYR A 36 0.60 2.88 2.67
C TYR A 36 0.12 1.53 3.15
N LYS A 37 1.01 0.55 3.06
CA LYS A 37 0.88 -0.77 3.69
C LYS A 37 2.15 -1.00 4.51
N PHE A 38 2.10 -0.73 5.80
CA PHE A 38 3.25 -0.89 6.68
C PHE A 38 3.17 -2.21 7.43
N HIS A 39 4.29 -2.94 7.43
CA HIS A 39 4.50 -4.07 8.31
C HIS A 39 5.19 -3.56 9.58
N LEU A 40 4.44 -3.45 10.68
CA LEU A 40 4.95 -3.01 11.97
C LEU A 40 5.22 -4.24 12.84
N ALA A 41 6.43 -4.34 13.39
CA ALA A 41 6.73 -5.30 14.44
C ALA A 41 6.94 -4.52 15.74
N VAL A 42 6.10 -4.78 16.73
CA VAL A 42 6.21 -4.23 18.08
C VAL A 42 6.83 -5.31 18.95
N LEU A 43 7.92 -4.94 19.62
CA LEU A 43 8.65 -5.79 20.55
C LEU A 43 8.52 -5.11 21.92
N ASP A 44 7.89 -5.77 22.86
CA ASP A 44 7.78 -5.31 24.24
C ASP A 44 8.20 -6.41 25.23
N ASN A 45 8.18 -6.09 26.52
CA ASN A 45 8.57 -7.04 27.57
C ASN A 45 7.59 -8.21 27.72
N THR A 46 6.41 -8.14 27.10
CA THR A 46 5.36 -9.16 27.13
C THR A 46 5.36 -10.05 25.89
N GLY A 47 6.00 -9.63 24.79
CA GLY A 47 6.20 -10.46 23.61
C GLY A 47 6.35 -9.65 22.32
N ASN A 48 6.15 -10.36 21.21
CA ASN A 48 6.30 -9.81 19.87
C ASN A 48 4.93 -9.77 19.19
N ALA A 49 4.49 -8.58 18.78
CA ALA A 49 3.26 -8.39 18.03
C ALA A 49 3.57 -7.87 16.63
N LYS A 50 2.93 -8.45 15.61
CA LYS A 50 3.05 -7.98 14.22
C LYS A 50 1.74 -7.37 13.79
N PHE A 51 1.79 -6.19 13.21
CA PHE A 51 0.63 -5.49 12.70
C PHE A 51 0.82 -5.14 11.23
N LEU A 52 -0.28 -5.20 10.50
CA LEU A 52 -0.39 -4.68 9.16
C LEU A 52 -1.21 -3.39 9.22
N LEU A 53 -0.56 -2.25 8.98
CA LEU A 53 -1.19 -0.94 8.98
C LEU A 53 -1.55 -0.55 7.55
N PHE A 54 -2.80 -0.13 7.37
CA PHE A 54 -3.33 0.39 6.12
C PHE A 54 -3.79 1.83 6.31
N ASP A 55 -3.49 2.66 5.32
CA ASP A 55 -4.06 4.01 5.24
C ASP A 55 -5.55 3.94 4.88
N ASN A 56 -6.38 4.74 5.57
CA ASN A 56 -7.80 4.85 5.29
C ASN A 56 -8.08 6.12 4.48
N LEU A 57 -8.61 5.94 3.27
CA LEU A 57 -8.80 7.05 2.32
C LEU A 57 -9.70 8.18 2.85
N ASP A 58 -10.65 7.83 3.72
CA ASP A 58 -11.68 8.77 4.18
C ASP A 58 -11.33 9.41 5.52
N SER A 59 -10.17 9.10 6.10
CA SER A 59 -9.84 9.55 7.46
C SER A 59 -8.35 9.59 7.75
N SER A 60 -7.92 10.54 8.58
CA SER A 60 -6.52 10.69 9.02
C SER A 60 -6.02 9.61 9.99
N TYR A 61 -6.64 8.43 10.04
CA TYR A 61 -6.23 7.31 10.89
C TYR A 61 -5.82 6.09 10.06
N PHE A 62 -4.89 5.31 10.61
CA PHE A 62 -4.49 4.02 10.05
C PHE A 62 -5.31 2.89 10.67
N ILE A 63 -5.69 1.91 9.86
CA ILE A 63 -6.33 0.68 10.32
C ILE A 63 -5.22 -0.35 10.56
N ALA A 64 -5.17 -0.93 11.77
CA ALA A 64 -4.22 -1.97 12.13
C ALA A 64 -4.89 -3.35 12.18
N LEU A 65 -4.32 -4.31 11.46
CA LEU A 65 -4.68 -5.73 11.57
C LEU A 65 -3.57 -6.46 12.32
N ALA A 66 -3.91 -7.07 13.46
CA ALA A 66 -3.00 -7.94 14.18
C ALA A 66 -2.78 -9.23 13.38
N MET A 67 -1.52 -9.60 13.17
CA MET A 67 -1.11 -10.81 12.49
C MET A 67 -0.60 -11.81 13.53
N SER A 68 -1.25 -12.98 13.58
CA SER A 68 -0.84 -14.14 14.38
C SER A 68 0.37 -14.85 13.78
#